data_AF-A0A372UF85-F1
#
_entry.id   AF-A0A372UF85-F1
#
_cell.length_a   1.000
_cell.length_b   1.000
_cell.length_c   1.000
_cell.angle_alpha   90.00
_cell.angle_beta   90.00
_cell.angle_gamma   90.00
#
_symmetry.space_group_name_H-M   'P 1'
#
loop_
_entity.id
_entity.type
_entity.pdbx_description
1 polymer ?
#
loop_
_entity_poly.entity_id
_entity_poly.type
_entity_poly.pdbx_seq_one_letter_code
_entity_poly.pdbx_strand_id
1 'polypeptide(L)'
;MSIIESNKQQTNNSQRNAYQLTINNPLEYGFDHLTIKKTLVENFTTLRYFCMADEIGKEGTPHTHLYVYFNSRVRFSTVKKNFPSAHIEPAHGNIESNISYVKKNGKWAGTDKAETRVDGTYEEWGTVPVQKGTRADMEELYELIKAGYSNA
;
A
#
# COMPACT_ATOMS: atom_id res chain seq x y z
N MET A 1 11.34 10.08 33.90
CA MET A 1 12.17 9.27 32.99
C MET A 1 12.13 7.85 33.51
N SER A 2 11.65 6.83 32.81
CA SER A 2 11.70 6.60 31.37
C SER A 2 10.45 5.82 30.94
N ILE A 3 9.57 6.48 30.19
CA ILE A 3 8.50 5.85 29.40
C ILE A 3 9.19 5.31 28.14
N ILE A 4 9.61 4.05 28.17
CA ILE A 4 9.91 3.30 26.95
C ILE A 4 9.43 1.87 27.21
N GLU A 5 8.12 1.73 27.37
CA GLU A 5 7.47 0.45 27.08
C GLU A 5 7.73 0.16 25.60
N SER A 6 8.70 -0.73 25.41
CA SER A 6 9.12 -1.19 24.10
C SER A 6 7.96 -1.98 23.51
N ASN A 7 7.23 -1.36 22.60
CA ASN A 7 6.26 -2.04 21.74
C ASN A 7 6.98 -3.16 20.98
N LYS A 8 6.96 -4.37 21.55
CA LYS A 8 7.28 -5.62 20.86
C LYS A 8 6.18 -5.87 19.83
N GLN A 9 6.23 -5.14 18.70
CA GLN A 9 5.54 -5.59 17.51
C GLN A 9 6.18 -6.91 17.10
N GLN A 10 5.37 -7.97 17.16
CA GLN A 10 5.71 -9.32 16.73
C GLN A 10 6.26 -9.25 15.30
N THR A 11 7.59 -9.30 15.15
CA THR A 11 8.25 -9.16 13.85
C THR A 11 8.00 -10.44 13.05
N ASN A 12 6.88 -10.49 12.35
CA ASN A 12 6.64 -11.48 11.32
C ASN A 12 7.61 -11.15 10.17
N ASN A 13 8.84 -11.67 10.26
CA ASN A 13 9.94 -11.44 9.33
C ASN A 13 9.76 -12.22 8.01
N SER A 14 8.50 -12.29 7.56
CA SER A 14 8.10 -12.91 6.33
C SER A 14 8.63 -12.09 5.15
N GLN A 15 8.96 -12.81 4.08
CA GLN A 15 9.46 -12.23 2.85
C GLN A 15 8.39 -12.35 1.78
N ARG A 16 8.17 -11.28 1.02
CA ARG A 16 7.21 -11.25 -0.09
C ARG A 16 7.79 -10.51 -1.28
N ASN A 17 7.28 -10.84 -2.45
CA ASN A 17 7.59 -10.09 -3.68
C ASN A 17 6.84 -8.77 -3.74
N ALA A 18 5.73 -8.62 -3.03
CA ALA A 18 4.93 -7.41 -3.09
C ALA A 18 4.27 -7.05 -1.76
N TYR A 19 4.07 -5.76 -1.56
CA TYR A 19 3.46 -5.17 -0.38
C TYR A 19 2.51 -4.04 -0.79
N GLN A 20 1.46 -3.83 -0.01
CA GLN A 20 0.67 -2.61 0.00
C GLN A 20 1.10 -1.76 1.20
N LEU A 21 1.20 -0.45 0.99
CA LEU A 21 1.52 0.51 2.02
C LEU A 21 0.46 1.61 2.02
N THR A 22 0.10 2.07 3.22
CA THR A 22 -0.71 3.28 3.43
C THR A 22 0.04 4.19 4.38
N ILE A 23 0.31 5.43 3.95
CA ILE A 23 0.96 6.45 4.77
C ILE A 23 -0.08 7.50 5.11
N ASN A 24 -0.48 7.57 6.39
CA ASN A 24 -1.36 8.61 6.89
C ASN A 24 -0.54 9.88 7.13
N ASN A 25 -1.08 11.04 6.78
CA ASN A 25 -0.41 12.34 6.87
C ASN A 25 1.02 12.31 6.30
N PRO A 26 1.18 11.90 5.03
CA PRO A 26 2.49 11.66 4.42
C PRO A 26 3.45 12.84 4.58
N LEU A 27 2.96 14.07 4.40
CA LEU A 27 3.76 15.28 4.54
C LEU A 27 4.23 15.55 5.98
N GLU A 28 3.44 15.20 7.00
CA GLU A 28 3.84 15.36 8.41
C GLU A 28 5.01 14.43 8.78
N TYR A 29 5.11 13.30 8.09
CA TYR A 29 6.18 12.32 8.26
C TYR A 29 7.29 12.45 7.20
N GLY A 30 7.28 13.49 6.37
CA GLY A 30 8.30 13.75 5.35
C GLY A 30 8.27 12.78 4.17
N PHE A 31 7.12 12.15 3.91
CA PHE A 31 6.91 11.22 2.80
C PHE A 31 6.12 11.86 1.65
N ASP A 32 6.63 12.94 1.07
CA ASP A 32 6.11 13.39 -0.23
C ASP A 32 6.42 12.35 -1.33
N HIS A 33 5.74 12.47 -2.47
CA HIS A 33 5.89 11.55 -3.60
C HIS A 33 7.35 11.40 -4.07
N LEU A 34 8.11 12.50 -4.09
CA LEU A 34 9.50 12.48 -4.50
C LEU A 34 10.34 11.65 -3.52
N THR A 35 10.10 11.82 -2.22
CA THR A 35 10.81 11.13 -1.14
C THR A 35 10.44 9.66 -1.11
N ILE A 36 9.17 9.30 -1.32
CA ILE A 36 8.73 7.91 -1.48
C ILE A 36 9.46 7.25 -2.66
N LYS A 37 9.42 7.90 -3.83
CA LYS A 37 10.09 7.41 -5.06
C LYS A 37 11.59 7.24 -4.86
N LYS A 38 12.25 8.24 -4.27
CA LYS A 38 13.69 8.21 -3.98
C LYS A 38 14.02 7.07 -3.03
N THR A 39 13.27 6.93 -1.94
CA THR A 39 13.44 5.83 -0.96
C THR A 39 13.31 4.47 -1.62
N LEU A 40 12.31 4.28 -2.50
CA LEU A 40 12.12 3.02 -3.23
C LEU A 40 13.29 2.72 -4.16
N VAL A 41 13.69 3.68 -5.00
CA VAL A 41 14.73 3.49 -6.03
C VAL A 41 16.12 3.32 -5.42
N GLU A 42 16.46 4.07 -4.38
CA GLU A 42 17.79 4.05 -3.78
C GLU A 42 18.00 2.86 -2.83
N ASN A 43 16.96 2.46 -2.07
CA ASN A 43 17.13 1.49 -0.98
C ASN A 43 16.71 0.06 -1.33
N PHE A 44 16.08 -0.17 -2.49
CA PHE A 44 15.60 -1.49 -2.92
C PHE A 44 16.11 -1.87 -4.31
N THR A 45 17.27 -2.51 -4.36
CA THR A 45 17.93 -2.92 -5.63
C THR A 45 17.11 -3.89 -6.49
N THR A 46 16.15 -4.61 -5.89
CA THR A 46 15.28 -5.56 -6.59
C THR A 46 13.92 -4.99 -6.94
N LEU A 47 13.70 -3.69 -6.69
CA LEU A 47 12.49 -2.98 -7.09
C LEU A 47 12.26 -3.14 -8.59
N ARG A 48 11.05 -3.54 -8.94
CA ARG A 48 10.65 -3.76 -10.34
C ARG A 48 9.53 -2.84 -10.77
N TYR A 49 8.57 -2.60 -9.89
CA TYR A 49 7.41 -1.79 -10.17
C TYR A 49 6.87 -1.19 -8.87
N PHE A 50 6.36 0.02 -8.94
CA PHE A 50 5.46 0.55 -7.93
C PHE A 50 4.47 1.53 -8.54
N CYS A 51 3.35 1.74 -7.84
CA CYS A 51 2.47 2.86 -8.11
C CYS A 51 1.88 3.42 -6.81
N MET A 52 1.59 4.72 -6.80
CA MET A 52 1.00 5.42 -5.67
C MET A 52 -0.06 6.43 -6.11
N ALA A 53 -0.96 6.76 -5.19
CA ALA A 53 -1.94 7.84 -5.35
C ALA A 53 -2.32 8.40 -3.98
N ASP A 54 -2.71 9.67 -3.97
CA ASP A 54 -3.24 10.33 -2.77
C ASP A 54 -4.77 10.21 -2.68
N GLU A 55 -5.23 10.09 -1.45
CA GLU A 55 -6.63 9.99 -1.06
C GLU A 55 -6.86 10.82 0.21
N ILE A 56 -8.03 11.44 0.30
CA ILE A 56 -8.48 12.16 1.49
C ILE A 56 -9.51 11.29 2.19
N GLY A 57 -9.18 10.85 3.40
CA GLY A 57 -10.07 10.09 4.26
C GLY A 57 -11.27 10.92 4.72
N LYS A 58 -12.28 10.26 5.30
CA LYS A 58 -13.55 10.91 5.69
C LYS A 58 -13.39 12.07 6.67
N GLU A 59 -12.37 12.01 7.52
CA GLU A 59 -12.06 13.03 8.52
C GLU A 59 -11.18 14.17 7.95
N GLY A 60 -10.94 14.18 6.64
CA GLY A 60 -10.05 15.13 5.97
C GLY A 60 -8.56 14.73 6.05
N THR A 61 -8.26 13.55 6.59
CA THR A 61 -6.90 13.05 6.75
C THR A 61 -6.32 12.64 5.39
N PRO A 62 -5.20 13.24 4.93
CA PRO A 62 -4.55 12.81 3.70
C PRO A 62 -3.83 11.47 3.89
N HIS A 63 -3.93 10.60 2.89
CA HIS A 63 -3.28 9.31 2.82
C HIS A 63 -2.60 9.13 1.46
N THR A 64 -1.41 8.55 1.45
CA THR A 64 -0.81 8.03 0.20
C THR A 64 -0.90 6.51 0.23
N HIS A 65 -1.60 5.94 -0.75
CA HIS A 65 -1.63 4.50 -1.00
C HIS A 65 -0.54 4.12 -1.99
N LEU A 66 0.21 3.07 -1.69
CA LEU A 66 1.32 2.57 -2.51
C LEU A 66 1.20 1.06 -2.68
N TYR A 67 1.45 0.59 -3.90
CA TYR A 67 1.72 -0.81 -4.18
C TYR A 67 3.14 -0.94 -4.70
N VAL A 68 3.92 -1.88 -4.15
CA VAL A 68 5.31 -2.13 -4.55
C VAL A 68 5.53 -3.60 -4.89
N TYR A 69 6.29 -3.85 -5.95
CA TYR A 69 6.70 -5.18 -6.41
C TYR A 69 8.22 -5.27 -6.62
N PHE A 70 8.79 -6.38 -6.16
CA PHE A 70 10.21 -6.72 -6.18
C PHE A 70 10.45 -8.03 -6.95
N ASN A 71 11.52 -8.07 -7.76
CA ASN A 71 11.97 -9.29 -8.46
C ASN A 71 12.37 -10.41 -7.48
N SER A 72 12.98 -10.05 -6.35
CA SER A 72 13.33 -10.97 -5.27
C SER A 72 12.59 -10.58 -4.01
N ARG A 73 12.20 -11.57 -3.20
CA ARG A 73 11.42 -11.34 -1.98
C ARG A 73 12.17 -10.43 -1.00
N VAL A 74 11.51 -9.38 -0.54
CA VAL A 74 12.01 -8.44 0.46
C VAL A 74 11.37 -8.79 1.81
N ARG A 75 12.09 -8.60 2.91
CA ARG A 75 11.55 -8.83 4.28
C ARG A 75 10.62 -7.68 4.66
N PHE A 76 9.53 -7.99 5.37
CA PHE A 76 8.64 -6.99 5.95
C PHE A 76 9.40 -5.95 6.77
N SER A 77 10.36 -6.40 7.59
CA SER A 77 11.18 -5.52 8.43
C SER A 77 12.03 -4.54 7.62
N THR A 78 12.50 -4.91 6.42
CA THR A 78 13.23 -4.01 5.52
C THR A 78 12.31 -2.93 4.98
N VAL A 79 11.08 -3.28 4.59
CA VAL A 79 10.09 -2.29 4.14
C VAL A 79 9.73 -1.35 5.28
N LYS A 80 9.42 -1.89 6.48
CA LYS A 80 9.09 -1.09 7.67
C LYS A 80 10.22 -0.17 8.13
N LYS A 81 11.48 -0.59 7.98
CA LYS A 81 12.64 0.26 8.28
C LYS A 81 12.70 1.51 7.39
N ASN A 82 12.35 1.38 6.11
CA ASN A 82 12.36 2.49 5.15
C ASN A 82 11.08 3.34 5.25
N PHE A 83 9.97 2.73 5.68
CA PHE A 83 8.67 3.39 5.83
C PHE A 83 8.13 3.20 7.25
N PRO A 84 8.74 3.81 8.28
CA PRO A 84 8.40 3.57 9.68
C PRO A 84 6.98 4.00 10.06
N SER A 85 6.45 5.07 9.46
CA SER A 85 5.07 5.54 9.69
C SER A 85 4.02 4.79 8.88
N ALA A 86 4.42 4.04 7.84
CA ALA A 86 3.47 3.35 6.98
C ALA A 86 2.81 2.16 7.68
N HIS A 87 1.51 1.99 7.45
CA HIS A 87 0.85 0.70 7.58
C HIS A 87 1.24 -0.17 6.39
N ILE A 88 1.63 -1.42 6.63
CA ILE A 88 2.20 -2.29 5.60
C ILE A 88 1.51 -3.65 5.67
N GLU A 89 1.05 -4.13 4.53
CA GLU A 89 0.45 -5.45 4.39
C GLU A 89 1.13 -6.22 3.25
N PRO A 90 1.32 -7.54 3.37
CA PRO A 90 1.61 -8.38 2.22
C PRO A 90 0.57 -8.17 1.12
N ALA A 91 1.01 -7.98 -0.13
CA ALA A 91 0.06 -7.91 -1.23
C ALA A 91 -0.48 -9.32 -1.55
N HIS A 92 -1.79 -9.38 -1.78
CA HIS A 92 -2.52 -10.60 -2.10
C HIS A 92 -3.25 -10.42 -3.46
N GLY A 93 -3.59 -11.54 -4.10
CA GLY A 93 -4.27 -11.51 -5.41
C GLY A 93 -3.35 -11.19 -6.58
N ASN A 94 -3.96 -10.84 -7.71
CA ASN A 94 -3.25 -10.53 -8.94
C ASN A 94 -2.65 -9.11 -8.92
N ILE A 95 -1.63 -8.84 -9.75
CA ILE A 95 -0.95 -7.54 -9.76
C ILE A 95 -1.87 -6.41 -10.24
N GLU A 96 -2.70 -6.68 -11.25
CA GLU A 96 -3.63 -5.71 -11.84
C GLU A 96 -4.67 -5.22 -10.82
N SER A 97 -5.11 -6.07 -9.92
CA SER A 97 -6.11 -5.75 -8.89
C SER A 97 -5.51 -4.95 -7.75
N ASN A 98 -4.22 -5.17 -7.44
CA ASN A 98 -3.48 -4.29 -6.53
C ASN A 98 -3.25 -2.90 -7.15
N ILE A 99 -2.91 -2.84 -8.45
CA ILE A 99 -2.78 -1.58 -9.16
C ILE A 99 -4.13 -0.86 -9.22
N SER A 100 -5.19 -1.58 -9.55
CA SER A 100 -6.56 -1.05 -9.62
C SER A 100 -7.05 -0.57 -8.25
N TYR A 101 -6.59 -1.21 -7.17
CA TYR A 101 -6.85 -0.76 -5.81
C TYR A 101 -6.23 0.61 -5.54
N VAL A 102 -4.94 0.81 -5.88
CA VAL A 102 -4.26 2.11 -5.73
C VAL A 102 -4.85 3.16 -6.67
N LYS A 103 -5.20 2.76 -7.89
CA LYS A 103 -5.86 3.65 -8.86
C LYS A 103 -7.28 4.02 -8.46
N LYS A 104 -7.92 3.30 -7.53
CA LYS A 104 -9.38 3.22 -7.38
C LYS A 104 -10.10 4.47 -7.91
N ASN A 105 -10.68 4.30 -9.10
CA ASN A 105 -11.77 5.12 -9.59
C ASN A 105 -12.89 4.96 -8.54
N GLY A 106 -13.26 6.02 -7.85
CA GLY A 106 -14.19 5.96 -6.73
C GLY A 106 -15.50 5.29 -7.13
N LYS A 107 -15.74 4.06 -6.66
CA LYS A 107 -17.07 3.41 -6.73
C LYS A 107 -18.10 4.09 -5.81
N TRP A 108 -17.67 5.04 -4.98
CA TRP A 108 -18.47 5.75 -3.98
C TRP A 108 -18.54 7.26 -4.21
N ALA A 109 -18.34 7.75 -5.44
CA ALA A 109 -18.62 9.15 -5.77
C ALA A 109 -20.11 9.44 -5.50
N GLY A 110 -20.47 9.85 -4.27
CA GLY A 110 -21.84 10.16 -3.87
C GLY A 110 -22.37 9.56 -2.56
N THR A 111 -21.56 8.97 -1.67
CA THR A 111 -22.03 8.64 -0.30
C THR A 111 -21.30 9.44 0.77
N ASP A 112 -21.95 9.73 1.90
CA ASP A 112 -21.40 10.47 3.07
C ASP A 112 -20.20 9.77 3.75
N LYS A 113 -19.77 8.63 3.21
CA LYS A 113 -18.67 7.79 3.68
C LYS A 113 -17.60 7.57 2.60
N ALA A 114 -17.57 8.38 1.56
CA ALA A 114 -16.62 8.26 0.47
C ALA A 114 -15.28 8.91 0.85
N GLU A 115 -14.26 8.08 1.01
CA GLU A 115 -12.88 8.55 0.87
C GLU A 115 -12.72 9.08 -0.58
N THR A 116 -12.09 10.24 -0.73
CA THR A 116 -12.05 10.97 -2.00
C THR A 116 -10.64 10.94 -2.55
N ARG A 117 -10.47 10.33 -3.72
CA ARG A 117 -9.23 10.37 -4.48
C ARG A 117 -8.85 11.81 -4.82
N VAL A 118 -7.57 12.13 -4.74
CA VAL A 118 -7.04 13.38 -5.28
C VAL A 118 -6.66 13.18 -6.75
N ASP A 119 -7.41 13.80 -7.66
CA ASP A 119 -7.16 13.68 -9.09
C ASP A 119 -5.78 14.23 -9.48
N GLY A 120 -5.14 13.57 -10.45
CA GLY A 120 -3.81 13.95 -10.95
C GLY A 120 -2.62 13.53 -10.07
N THR A 121 -2.84 12.88 -8.93
CA THR A 121 -1.75 12.44 -8.03
C THR A 121 -1.22 11.03 -8.34
N TYR A 122 -1.88 10.27 -9.22
CA TYR A 122 -1.44 8.91 -9.52
C TYR A 122 -0.09 8.91 -10.24
N GLU A 123 0.87 8.17 -9.69
CA GLU A 123 2.20 7.99 -10.25
C GLU A 123 2.57 6.52 -10.29
N GLU A 124 3.27 6.11 -11.35
CA GLU A 124 3.81 4.75 -11.49
C GLU A 124 5.25 4.78 -12.03
N TRP A 125 5.99 3.72 -11.73
CA TRP A 125 7.37 3.55 -12.21
C TRP A 125 7.69 2.07 -12.42
N GLY A 126 8.53 1.80 -13.42
CA GLY A 126 9.04 0.46 -13.72
C GLY A 126 8.13 -0.34 -14.66
N THR A 127 8.24 -1.66 -14.61
CA THR A 127 7.49 -2.55 -15.53
C THR A 127 6.75 -3.63 -14.76
N VAL A 128 5.43 -3.65 -14.93
CA VAL A 128 4.54 -4.66 -14.35
C VAL A 128 5.03 -6.08 -14.74
N PRO A 129 5.30 -6.97 -13.78
CA PRO A 129 5.71 -8.34 -14.09
C PRO A 129 4.57 -9.14 -14.73
N VAL A 130 4.91 -10.02 -15.67
CA VAL A 130 3.96 -11.02 -16.19
C VAL A 130 3.68 -12.05 -15.10
N GLN A 131 2.45 -12.10 -14.60
CA GLN A 131 2.08 -13.03 -13.55
C GLN A 131 1.83 -14.43 -14.14
N LYS A 132 2.68 -15.40 -13.80
CA LYS A 132 2.46 -16.81 -14.15
C LYS A 132 1.55 -17.46 -13.10
N GLY A 133 0.25 -17.48 -13.40
CA GLY A 133 -0.78 -18.23 -12.67
C GLY A 133 -1.01 -17.78 -11.23
N THR A 134 -2.17 -17.21 -10.92
CA THR A 134 -2.62 -17.14 -9.53
C THR A 134 -4.14 -17.24 -9.44
N ARG A 135 -4.59 -18.03 -8.46
CA ARG A 135 -5.99 -18.32 -8.09
C ARG A 135 -6.76 -17.04 -7.79
N ALA A 136 -7.88 -16.86 -8.48
CA ALA A 136 -8.84 -15.77 -8.33
C ALA A 136 -9.54 -15.77 -6.95
N ASP A 137 -9.47 -16.88 -6.21
CA ASP A 137 -10.24 -17.14 -4.98
C ASP A 137 -9.99 -16.13 -3.83
N MET A 138 -8.80 -15.53 -3.73
CA MET A 138 -8.50 -14.52 -2.70
C MET A 138 -9.02 -13.13 -3.08
N GLU A 139 -9.22 -12.89 -4.38
CA GLU A 139 -9.72 -11.63 -4.91
C GLU A 139 -11.19 -11.43 -4.53
N GLU A 140 -11.97 -12.52 -4.63
CA GLU A 140 -13.35 -12.60 -4.17
C GLU A 140 -13.46 -12.31 -2.67
N LEU A 141 -12.54 -12.80 -1.84
CA LEU A 141 -12.56 -12.52 -0.39
C LEU A 141 -12.32 -11.03 -0.07
N TYR A 142 -11.43 -10.36 -0.79
CA TYR A 142 -11.23 -8.91 -0.66
C TYR A 142 -12.41 -8.11 -1.20
N GLU A 143 -13.10 -8.60 -2.24
CA GLU A 143 -14.36 -8.01 -2.71
C GLU A 143 -15.48 -8.20 -1.68
N LEU A 144 -15.58 -9.36 -1.03
CA LEU A 144 -16.59 -9.67 -0.01
C LEU A 144 -16.41 -8.85 1.28
N ILE A 145 -15.16 -8.67 1.73
CA ILE A 145 -14.83 -7.79 2.87
C ILE A 145 -15.14 -6.33 2.52
N LYS A 146 -14.92 -5.90 1.27
CA LYS A 146 -15.25 -4.55 0.77
C LYS A 146 -16.75 -4.34 0.51
N ALA A 147 -17.50 -5.40 0.22
CA ALA A 147 -18.94 -5.36 0.01
C ALA A 147 -19.75 -5.27 1.31
N GLY A 148 -19.09 -5.24 2.48
CA GLY A 148 -19.75 -5.00 3.76
C GLY A 148 -20.57 -6.17 4.27
N TYR A 149 -20.27 -7.41 3.83
CA TYR A 149 -20.81 -8.61 4.47
C TYR A 149 -20.14 -8.82 5.83
N SER A 150 -20.52 -8.00 6.80
CA SER A 150 -20.51 -8.42 8.20
C SER A 150 -21.61 -9.48 8.33
N ASN A 151 -21.23 -10.72 8.63
CA ASN A 151 -22.17 -11.81 8.91
C ASN A 151 -23.33 -11.31 9.80
N ALA A 152 -24.55 -11.40 9.27
CA ALA A 152 -25.76 -11.39 10.07
C ALA A 152 -25.94 -12.74 10.76
#